data_AF-A0A536G718-F1
#
_entry.id   AF-A0A536G718-F1
#
_cell.length_a   1.000
_cell.length_b   1.000
_cell.length_c   1.000
_cell.angle_alpha   90.00
_cell.angle_beta   90.00
_cell.angle_gamma   90.00
#
_symmetry.space_group_name_H-M   'P 1'
#
loop_
_entity.id
_entity.type
_entity.pdbx_description
1 polymer ?
#
loop_
_entity_poly.entity_id
_entity_poly.type
_entity_poly.pdbx_seq_one_letter_code
_entity_poly.pdbx_strand_id
1 'polypeptide(L)' 'MANTPRSELLPVLPMDDVVVLPHMSVTLAVEGDDQKAAIEAARQGNRLILLVPRIEGKFGAIGTAARLGESA' A
#
# COMPACT_ATOMS: atom_id res chain seq x y z
N MET A 1 0.14 25.32 -6.96
CA MET A 1 1.49 24.69 -6.93
C MET A 1 1.39 23.43 -7.77
N ALA A 2 2.02 23.38 -8.94
CA ALA A 2 1.98 22.18 -9.77
C ALA A 2 2.82 21.09 -9.09
N ASN A 3 2.20 19.98 -8.70
CA ASN A 3 2.90 18.86 -8.10
C ASN A 3 3.61 18.11 -9.23
N THR A 4 4.92 18.34 -9.41
CA THR A 4 5.72 17.62 -10.41
C THR A 4 5.66 16.12 -10.11
N PRO A 5 5.39 15.25 -11.12
CA PRO A 5 5.35 13.82 -10.92
C PRO A 5 6.70 13.34 -10.34
N ARG A 6 6.63 12.59 -9.24
CA ARG A 6 7.79 12.02 -8.55
C ARG A 6 7.77 10.52 -8.71
N SER A 7 8.87 9.96 -9.19
CA SER A 7 9.10 8.52 -9.21
C SER A 7 9.71 8.09 -7.89
N GLU A 8 9.12 7.09 -7.26
CA GLU A 8 9.56 6.54 -5.98
C GLU A 8 9.29 5.03 -5.96
N LEU A 9 10.21 4.27 -5.38
CA LEU A 9 10.03 2.83 -5.17
C LEU A 9 9.33 2.63 -3.83
N LEU A 10 8.14 2.02 -3.87
CA LEU A 10 7.33 1.74 -2.68
C LEU A 10 7.09 0.22 -2.56
N PRO A 11 7.11 -0.34 -1.34
CA PRO A 11 6.64 -1.70 -1.12
C PRO A 11 5.18 -1.83 -1.54
N VAL A 12 4.84 -2.95 -2.20
CA VAL A 12 3.49 -3.21 -2.70
C VAL A 12 2.75 -4.13 -1.74
N LEU A 13 1.58 -3.71 -1.30
CA LEU A 13 0.64 -4.54 -0.56
C LEU A 13 -0.50 -4.98 -1.49
N PRO A 14 -0.61 -6.28 -1.84
CA PRO A 14 -1.68 -6.79 -2.68
C PRO A 14 -3.02 -6.69 -1.96
N MET A 15 -4.03 -6.20 -2.66
CA MET A 15 -5.42 -6.15 -2.18
C MET A 15 -6.29 -7.05 -3.05
N ASP A 16 -6.69 -8.20 -2.51
CA ASP A 16 -7.36 -9.24 -3.29
C ASP A 16 -8.85 -8.91 -3.57
N ASP A 17 -9.59 -8.48 -2.54
CA ASP A 17 -11.05 -8.29 -2.67
C ASP A 17 -11.53 -6.83 -2.53
N VAL A 18 -10.68 -5.96 -1.99
CA VAL A 18 -11.06 -4.59 -1.60
C VAL A 18 -10.09 -3.56 -2.12
N VAL A 19 -10.54 -2.32 -2.22
CA VAL A 19 -9.68 -1.17 -2.56
C VAL A 19 -9.85 -0.07 -1.53
N VAL A 20 -8.76 0.64 -1.28
CA VAL A 20 -8.75 1.82 -0.40
C VAL A 20 -8.58 3.05 -1.27
N LEU A 21 -9.43 4.04 -1.06
CA LEU A 21 -9.39 5.31 -1.79
C LEU A 21 -8.54 6.34 -1.04
N PRO A 22 -8.00 7.35 -1.75
CA PRO A 22 -7.36 8.48 -1.11
C PRO A 22 -8.22 9.08 0.00
N HIS A 23 -7.56 9.52 1.08
CA HIS A 23 -8.19 10.10 2.28
C HIS A 23 -8.95 9.13 3.18
N MET A 24 -9.00 7.83 2.87
CA MET A 24 -9.52 6.83 3.80
C MET A 24 -8.49 6.47 4.88
N SER A 25 -8.97 6.26 6.10
CA SER A 25 -8.23 5.61 7.18
C SER A 25 -8.92 4.29 7.50
N VAL A 26 -8.20 3.18 7.36
CA VAL A 26 -8.76 1.84 7.55
C VAL A 26 -7.77 0.96 8.32
N THR A 27 -8.31 0.07 9.15
CA THR A 27 -7.53 -1.00 9.77
C THR A 27 -7.58 -2.22 8.85
N LEU A 28 -6.42 -2.72 8.43
CA LEU A 28 -6.31 -3.91 7.58
C LEU A 28 -5.78 -5.07 8.41
N ALA A 29 -6.41 -6.23 8.29
CA ALA A 29 -5.84 -7.47 8.79
C ALA A 29 -4.65 -7.87 7.92
N VAL A 30 -3.57 -8.32 8.55
CA VAL A 30 -2.35 -8.77 7.87
C VAL A 30 -2.29 -10.28 7.99
N GLU A 31 -2.57 -10.98 6.90
CA GLU A 31 -2.78 -12.42 6.93
C GLU A 31 -1.66 -13.18 6.22
N GLY A 32 -1.10 -12.62 5.15
CA GLY A 32 -0.06 -13.25 4.32
C GLY A 32 1.36 -12.80 4.63
N ASP A 33 2.34 -13.66 4.32
CA ASP A 33 3.77 -13.35 4.51
C ASP A 33 4.23 -12.21 3.59
N ASP A 34 3.72 -12.14 2.36
CA ASP A 34 3.99 -11.02 1.44
C ASP A 34 3.49 -9.68 2.02
N GLN A 35 2.32 -9.68 2.65
CA GLN A 35 1.76 -8.48 3.28
C GLN A 35 2.60 -8.04 4.48
N LYS A 36 3.04 -8.99 5.31
CA LYS A 36 3.96 -8.70 6.42
C LYS A 36 5.28 -8.12 5.91
N ALA A 37 5.87 -8.73 4.90
CA ALA A 37 7.12 -8.26 4.30
C ALA A 37 6.99 -6.83 3.74
N ALA A 38 5.89 -6.51 3.06
CA ALA A 38 5.64 -5.16 2.55
C ALA A 38 5.49 -4.13 3.68
N ILE A 39 4.81 -4.49 4.77
CA ILE A 39 4.65 -3.63 5.95
C ILE A 39 6.00 -3.39 6.63
N GLU A 40 6.79 -4.44 6.86
CA GLU A 40 8.11 -4.30 7.47
C GLU A 40 9.07 -3.45 6.61
N ALA A 41 9.06 -3.65 5.29
CA ALA A 41 9.82 -2.81 4.36
C ALA A 41 9.39 -1.33 4.45
N ALA A 42 8.09 -1.05 4.52
CA ALA A 42 7.57 0.30 4.67
C ALA A 42 7.93 0.91 6.04
N ARG A 43 7.92 0.11 7.12
CA ARG A 43 8.33 0.55 8.48
C ARG A 43 9.79 0.95 8.55
N GLN A 44 10.67 0.24 7.83
CA GLN A 44 12.10 0.56 7.74
C GLN A 44 12.38 1.78 6.85
N GLY A 45 11.47 2.10 5.94
CA GLY A 45 11.54 3.26 5.05
C GLY A 45 10.81 4.50 5.59
N ASN A 46 10.11 5.19 4.69
CA ASN A 46 9.38 6.43 4.98
C ASN A 46 7.92 6.20 5.43
N ARG A 47 7.58 4.98 5.84
CA ARG A 47 6.22 4.55 6.20
C ARG A 47 5.20 4.69 5.08
N LEU A 48 5.63 4.81 3.82
CA LEU A 48 4.74 4.76 2.66
C LEU A 48 4.67 3.34 2.10
N ILE A 49 3.48 2.97 1.66
CA ILE A 49 3.18 1.67 1.08
C ILE A 49 2.18 1.86 -0.08
N LEU A 50 2.30 1.07 -1.15
CA LEU A 50 1.40 1.14 -2.29
C LEU A 50 0.39 -0.01 -2.21
N LEU A 51 -0.89 0.33 -2.04
CA LEU A 51 -2.00 -0.62 -2.03
C LEU A 51 -2.42 -0.88 -3.48
N VAL A 52 -2.23 -2.10 -3.98
CA VAL A 52 -2.51 -2.43 -5.39
C VAL A 52 -3.55 -3.55 -5.47
N PRO A 53 -4.65 -3.36 -6.21
CA PRO A 53 -5.62 -4.42 -6.46
C PRO A 53 -4.96 -5.61 -7.15
N ARG A 54 -5.23 -6.84 -6.68
CA ARG A 54 -4.77 -8.07 -7.29
C ARG A 54 -5.97 -8.92 -7.67
N ILE A 55 -6.29 -8.94 -8.97
CA ILE A 55 -7.45 -9.65 -9.51
C ILE A 55 -6.92 -10.87 -10.28
N GLU A 56 -7.35 -12.06 -9.88
CA GLU A 56 -6.91 -13.33 -10.50
C GLU A 56 -5.37 -13.46 -10.56
N GLY A 57 -4.69 -13.05 -9.48
CA GLY A 57 -3.23 -13.09 -9.38
C GLY A 57 -2.49 -12.00 -10.16
N LYS A 58 -3.19 -11.08 -10.84
CA LYS A 58 -2.58 -9.98 -11.59
C LYS A 58 -2.75 -8.67 -10.85
N PHE A 59 -1.65 -7.93 -10.71
CA PHE A 59 -1.67 -6.58 -10.17
C PHE A 59 -2.32 -5.59 -11.16
N GLY A 60 -3.17 -4.72 -10.63
CA GLY A 60 -3.69 -3.58 -11.36
C GLY A 60 -2.57 -2.59 -11.74
N ALA A 61 -2.78 -1.83 -12.81
CA ALA A 61 -1.84 -0.81 -13.26
C ALA A 61 -1.75 0.42 -12.35
N ILE A 62 -2.76 0.61 -11.49
CA ILE A 62 -2.89 1.76 -10.59
C ILE A 62 -3.22 1.25 -9.19
N GLY A 63 -2.65 1.90 -8.19
CA GLY A 63 -2.94 1.66 -6.77
C GLY A 63 -3.01 2.97 -5.98
N THR A 64 -3.25 2.84 -4.68
CA THR A 64 -3.33 3.97 -3.75
C THR A 64 -2.09 4.01 -2.88
N ALA A 65 -1.38 5.14 -2.89
CA ALA A 65 -0.30 5.38 -1.94
C ALA A 65 -0.90 5.64 -0.56
N ALA A 66 -0.49 4.86 0.43
CA ALA A 66 -0.94 4.95 1.79
C ALA A 66 0.24 5.17 2.73
N ARG A 67 -0.04 5.75 3.90
CA ARG A 67 0.91 5.85 5.00
C ARG A 67 0.50 4.87 6.08
N LEU A 68 1.47 4.13 6.62
CA LEU A 68 1.22 3.30 7.78
C LEU A 68 0.85 4.19 8.97
N GLY A 69 -0.36 3.97 9.49
CA GLY A 69 -0.82 4.57 10.73
C GLY A 69 -0.09 4.00 11.94
N GLU A 70 -0.22 4.69 13.07
CA GLU A 70 0.24 4.17 14.36
C GLU A 70 -0.91 3.37 14.97
N SER A 71 -0.72 2.06 15.12
CA SER A 71 -1.55 1.25 16.00
C SER A 71 -0.92 1.34 17.39
N ALA A 72 -1.67 1.90 18.34
CA ALA A 72 -1.32 1.87 19.77
C ALA A 72 -1.32 0.43 20.31
#